data_AF-A0A4Q5MUZ6-F1
#
_entry.id   AF-A0A4Q5MUZ6-F1
#
_cell.length_a   1.000
_cell.length_b   1.000
_cell.length_c   1.000
_cell.angle_alpha   90.00
_cell.angle_beta   90.00
_cell.angle_gamma   90.00
#
_symmetry.space_group_name_H-M   'P 1'
#
loop_
_entity.id
_entity.type
_entity.pdbx_description
1 polymer ?
#
loop_
_entity_poly.entity_id
_entity_poly.type
_entity_poly.pdbx_seq_one_letter_code
_entity_poly.pdbx_strand_id
1 'polypeptide(L)'
;MGTGILWRSLTNTPPRREELAPHRSSRPAARVHALAASKGATVAQVALAWLLAQGEQIVPIPGTRSAQRVEENTGAADLTLSEGDLTRIKEILPSGGFGSRYPEGMNPDWK
;
A
#
# COMPACT_ATOMS: atom_id res chain seq x y z
N MET A 1 7.99 -18.44 40.88
CA MET A 1 7.12 -17.39 40.33
C MET A 1 7.89 -16.69 39.22
N GLY A 2 7.33 -16.60 38.02
CA GLY A 2 8.02 -16.03 36.85
C GLY A 2 7.62 -16.74 35.56
N THR A 3 6.33 -16.72 35.22
CA THR A 3 5.83 -17.22 33.93
C THR A 3 6.19 -16.20 32.85
N GLY A 4 7.27 -16.48 32.11
CA GLY A 4 7.60 -15.77 30.88
C GLY A 4 6.56 -16.08 29.81
N ILE A 5 5.88 -15.05 29.32
CA ILE A 5 4.92 -15.15 28.22
C ILE A 5 5.71 -15.46 26.95
N LEU A 6 5.63 -16.71 26.48
CA LEU A 6 6.27 -17.17 25.25
C LEU A 6 5.34 -16.88 24.06
N TRP A 7 5.45 -15.69 23.45
CA TRP A 7 4.67 -15.27 22.26
C TRP A 7 5.04 -16.04 20.96
N ARG A 8 5.71 -17.19 21.05
CA ARG A 8 6.11 -17.96 19.86
C ARG A 8 4.96 -18.83 19.39
N SER A 9 4.12 -18.31 18.49
CA SER A 9 3.44 -19.04 17.40
C SER A 9 2.03 -18.49 17.11
N LEU A 10 1.96 -17.28 16.51
CA LEU A 10 0.73 -16.77 15.87
C LEU A 10 0.93 -16.28 14.43
N THR A 11 2.12 -16.46 13.84
CA THR A 11 2.37 -16.00 12.48
C THR A 11 2.51 -17.17 11.53
N ASN A 12 1.46 -17.41 10.73
CA ASN A 12 1.66 -17.82 9.34
C ASN A 12 2.58 -16.75 8.73
N THR A 13 3.87 -16.98 8.82
CA THR A 13 4.88 -15.98 8.49
C THR A 13 4.99 -16.00 6.98
N PRO A 14 4.50 -14.97 6.25
CA PRO A 14 4.65 -14.96 4.80
C PRO A 14 6.14 -15.06 4.46
N PRO A 15 6.50 -15.67 3.31
CA PRO A 15 7.89 -15.80 2.90
C PRO A 15 8.59 -14.45 2.97
N ARG A 16 9.85 -14.47 3.42
CA ARG A 16 10.64 -13.25 3.52
C ARG A 16 10.70 -12.62 2.12
N ARG A 17 10.62 -11.28 2.06
CA ARG A 17 10.60 -10.49 0.81
C ARG A 17 11.64 -10.92 -0.26
N GLU A 18 12.77 -11.47 0.17
CA GLU A 18 13.86 -11.99 -0.67
C GLU A 18 13.47 -13.23 -1.52
N GLU A 19 12.41 -13.95 -1.16
CA GLU A 19 11.96 -15.19 -1.79
C GLU A 19 10.94 -14.98 -2.92
N LEU A 20 10.55 -13.72 -3.18
CA LEU A 20 9.64 -13.35 -4.26
C LEU A 20 10.42 -13.12 -5.56
N ALA A 21 9.92 -13.69 -6.67
CA ALA A 21 10.49 -13.52 -8.01
C ALA A 21 10.81 -12.04 -8.34
N PRO A 22 11.86 -11.77 -9.15
CA PRO A 22 12.27 -10.41 -9.49
C PRO A 22 11.09 -9.60 -10.03
N HIS A 23 10.88 -8.43 -9.41
CA HIS A 23 9.73 -7.58 -9.70
C HIS A 23 9.89 -6.91 -11.06
N ARG A 24 9.40 -7.52 -12.14
CA ARG A 24 8.97 -6.72 -13.30
C ARG A 24 7.78 -5.89 -12.84
N SER A 25 7.87 -4.57 -13.00
CA SER A 25 6.75 -3.67 -12.74
C SER A 25 5.56 -4.13 -13.59
N SER A 26 4.49 -4.54 -12.91
CA SER A 26 3.26 -4.94 -13.59
C SER A 26 2.69 -3.75 -14.35
N ARG A 27 1.94 -4.00 -15.42
CA ARG A 27 1.34 -2.93 -16.25
C ARG A 27 0.52 -1.92 -15.41
N PRO A 28 -0.27 -2.33 -14.40
CA PRO A 28 -0.94 -1.38 -13.51
C PRO A 28 0.04 -0.52 -12.70
N ALA A 29 1.09 -1.11 -12.12
CA ALA A 29 2.09 -0.37 -11.36
C ALA A 29 2.74 0.73 -12.22
N ALA A 30 3.13 0.41 -13.46
CA ALA A 30 3.69 1.40 -14.39
C ALA A 30 2.73 2.56 -14.69
N ARG A 31 1.42 2.30 -14.80
CA ARG A 31 0.41 3.35 -15.01
C ARG A 31 0.23 4.25 -13.79
N VAL A 32 0.29 3.69 -12.57
CA VAL A 32 0.26 4.49 -11.33
C VAL A 32 1.52 5.35 -11.22
N HIS A 33 2.69 4.81 -11.57
CA HIS A 33 3.93 5.58 -11.63
C HIS A 33 3.82 6.77 -12.59
N ALA A 34 3.24 6.57 -13.78
CA ALA A 34 3.03 7.66 -14.74
C ALA A 34 2.06 8.73 -14.22
N LEU A 35 0.99 8.32 -13.53
CA LEU A 35 0.06 9.25 -12.88
C LEU A 35 0.76 10.07 -11.79
N ALA A 36 1.51 9.41 -10.92
CA ALA A 36 2.29 10.08 -9.86
C ALA A 36 3.28 11.10 -10.45
N ALA A 37 4.00 10.72 -11.51
CA ALA A 37 4.91 11.61 -12.22
C ALA A 37 4.18 12.84 -12.80
N SER A 38 3.00 12.67 -13.41
CA SER A 38 2.21 13.81 -13.93
C SER A 38 1.71 14.77 -12.84
N LYS A 39 1.69 14.32 -11.59
CA LYS A 39 1.29 15.10 -10.40
C LYS A 39 2.49 15.70 -9.66
N GLY A 40 3.72 15.39 -10.07
CA GLY A 40 4.91 15.74 -9.29
C GLY A 40 4.95 15.08 -7.91
N ALA A 41 4.26 13.93 -7.75
CA ALA A 41 4.08 13.24 -6.49
C ALA A 41 4.73 11.85 -6.52
N THR A 42 4.95 11.26 -5.36
CA THR A 42 5.37 9.85 -5.27
C THR A 42 4.18 8.91 -5.39
N VAL A 43 4.44 7.64 -5.71
CA VAL A 43 3.38 6.61 -5.73
C VAL A 43 2.76 6.43 -4.34
N ALA A 44 3.55 6.54 -3.27
CA ALA A 44 3.03 6.48 -1.91
C ALA A 44 2.06 7.64 -1.62
N GLN A 45 2.41 8.85 -2.07
CA GLN A 45 1.53 10.03 -1.95
C GLN A 45 0.23 9.84 -2.72
N VAL A 46 0.28 9.38 -3.98
CA VAL A 46 -0.94 9.11 -4.75
C VAL A 46 -1.81 8.05 -4.08
N ALA A 47 -1.22 6.99 -3.54
CA ALA A 47 -1.97 5.94 -2.85
C ALA A 47 -2.66 6.44 -1.57
N LEU A 48 -1.95 7.23 -0.77
CA LEU A 48 -2.51 7.82 0.46
C LEU A 48 -3.56 8.89 0.15
N ALA A 49 -3.33 9.75 -0.84
CA ALA A 49 -4.30 10.75 -1.28
C ALA A 49 -5.57 10.10 -1.84
N TRP A 50 -5.44 9.00 -2.59
CA TRP A 50 -6.59 8.22 -3.06
C TRP A 50 -7.40 7.65 -1.90
N LEU A 51 -6.72 7.12 -0.88
CA LEU A 51 -7.37 6.56 0.31
C LEU A 51 -8.11 7.65 1.11
N LEU A 52 -7.49 8.81 1.31
CA LEU A 52 -8.12 9.98 1.93
C LEU A 52 -9.36 10.45 1.14
N ALA A 53 -9.31 10.40 -0.19
CA ALA A 53 -10.42 10.77 -1.06
C ALA A 53 -11.62 9.80 -1.00
N GLN A 54 -11.49 8.63 -0.37
CA GLN A 54 -12.62 7.69 -0.23
C GLN A 54 -13.62 8.11 0.88
N GLY A 55 -13.27 9.07 1.73
CA GLY A 55 -14.19 9.62 2.73
C GLY A 55 -13.48 10.37 3.86
N GLU A 56 -14.13 11.39 4.41
CA GLU A 56 -13.57 12.26 5.46
C GLU A 56 -13.25 11.53 6.77
N GLN A 57 -13.92 10.40 7.03
CA GLN A 57 -13.70 9.54 8.19
C GLN A 57 -12.48 8.63 8.07
N ILE A 58 -11.74 8.68 6.96
CA ILE A 58 -10.61 7.79 6.69
C ILE A 58 -9.30 8.44 7.14
N VAL A 59 -8.65 7.82 8.12
CA VAL A 59 -7.34 8.25 8.63
C VAL A 59 -6.32 7.14 8.38
N PRO A 60 -5.46 7.26 7.35
CA PRO A 60 -4.42 6.26 7.10
C PRO A 60 -3.35 6.31 8.18
N ILE A 61 -2.88 5.14 8.63
CA ILE A 61 -1.80 4.99 9.63
C ILE A 61 -0.59 4.33 8.95
N PRO A 62 0.13 5.03 8.04
CA PRO A 62 1.24 4.44 7.33
C PRO A 62 2.43 4.20 8.27
N GLY A 63 2.76 2.93 8.51
CA GLY A 63 3.93 2.55 9.31
C GLY A 63 5.23 2.75 8.54
N THR A 64 6.18 3.48 9.12
CA THR A 64 7.55 3.64 8.60
C THR A 64 8.54 3.86 9.73
N ARG A 65 9.81 3.52 9.50
CA ARG A 65 10.94 3.83 10.40
C ARG A 65 11.88 4.90 9.83
N SER A 66 11.60 5.40 8.62
CA SER A 66 12.40 6.41 7.93
C SER A 66 11.73 7.78 8.06
N ALA A 67 12.47 8.77 8.55
CA ALA A 67 12.00 10.16 8.65
C ALA A 67 11.63 10.73 7.28
N GLN A 68 12.46 10.50 6.26
CA GLN A 68 12.16 10.88 4.87
C GLN A 68 10.81 10.32 4.38
N ARG A 69 10.48 9.08 4.78
CA ARG A 69 9.18 8.47 4.42
C ARG A 69 8.02 9.09 5.20
N VAL A 70 8.25 9.58 6.42
CA VAL A 70 7.23 10.34 7.16
C VAL A 70 6.92 11.62 6.40
N GLU A 71 7.95 12.39 6.02
CA GLU A 71 7.81 13.63 5.24
C GLU A 71 7.10 13.39 3.90
N GLU A 72 7.51 12.34 3.16
CA GLU A 72 6.87 11.93 1.93
C GLU A 72 5.38 11.61 2.14
N ASN A 73 5.06 10.80 3.17
CA ASN A 73 3.69 10.39 3.46
C ASN A 73 2.80 11.56 3.88
N THR A 74 3.32 12.51 4.66
CA THR A 74 2.55 13.69 5.10
C THR A 74 2.15 14.58 3.93
N GLY A 75 3.00 14.70 2.90
CA GLY A 75 2.67 15.47 1.69
C GLY A 75 1.51 14.89 0.88
N ALA A 76 1.05 13.67 1.18
CA ALA A 76 -0.15 13.11 0.55
C ALA A 76 -1.43 13.87 0.92
N ALA A 77 -1.49 14.48 2.12
CA ALA A 77 -2.66 15.23 2.56
C ALA A 77 -2.88 16.52 1.75
N ASP A 78 -1.80 17.08 1.21
CA ASP A 78 -1.83 18.29 0.37
C ASP A 78 -2.10 17.97 -1.11
N LEU A 79 -2.08 16.69 -1.49
CA LEU A 79 -2.28 16.25 -2.87
C LEU A 79 -3.77 16.11 -3.19
N THR A 80 -4.33 17.09 -3.90
CA THR A 80 -5.71 16.98 -4.41
C THR A 80 -5.76 16.12 -5.68
N LEU A 81 -6.50 15.02 -5.61
CA LEU A 81 -6.86 14.21 -6.78
C LEU A 81 -8.19 14.71 -7.36
N SER A 82 -8.19 15.07 -8.64
CA SER A 82 -9.42 15.42 -9.36
C SER A 82 -10.29 14.19 -9.61
N GLU A 83 -11.56 14.39 -9.94
CA GLU A 83 -12.46 13.31 -10.37
C GLU A 83 -11.88 12.50 -11.54
N GLY A 84 -11.18 13.17 -12.46
CA GLY A 84 -10.50 12.52 -13.58
C GLY A 84 -9.34 11.62 -13.12
N ASP A 85 -8.60 12.03 -12.09
CA ASP A 85 -7.54 11.21 -11.49
C ASP A 85 -8.13 9.99 -10.79
N LEU A 86 -9.19 10.18 -10.00
CA LEU A 86 -9.88 9.09 -9.30
C LEU A 86 -10.47 8.08 -10.28
N THR A 87 -11.06 8.56 -11.37
CA THR A 87 -11.55 7.72 -12.48
C THR A 87 -10.40 6.93 -13.10
N ARG A 88 -9.28 7.60 -13.39
CA ARG A 88 -8.10 6.95 -13.96
C ARG A 88 -7.48 5.91 -13.01
N ILE A 89 -7.45 6.17 -11.70
CA ILE A 89 -7.00 5.20 -10.70
C ILE A 89 -7.93 3.98 -10.70
N LYS A 90 -9.26 4.17 -10.74
CA LYS A 90 -10.23 3.08 -10.83
C LYS A 90 -10.06 2.24 -12.10
N GLU A 91 -9.73 2.85 -13.24
CA GLU A 91 -9.41 2.12 -14.48
C GLU A 91 -8.07 1.36 -14.40
N ILE A 92 -7.12 1.83 -13.62
CA ILE A 92 -5.83 1.15 -13.41
C ILE A 92 -5.99 -0.01 -12.42
N LEU A 93 -6.76 0.21 -11.35
CA LEU A 93 -6.96 -0.68 -10.22
C LEU A 93 -8.47 -0.82 -9.91
N PRO A 94 -9.23 -1.61 -10.69
CA PRO A 94 -10.69 -1.71 -10.54
C PRO A 94 -11.14 -2.20 -9.16
N SER A 95 -10.30 -3.03 -8.52
CA SER A 95 -10.50 -3.59 -7.18
C SER A 95 -9.70 -2.88 -6.09
N GLY A 96 -9.01 -1.76 -6.41
CA GLY A 96 -8.18 -1.02 -5.46
C GLY A 96 -6.78 -1.62 -5.20
N GLY A 97 -6.42 -2.73 -5.85
CA GLY A 97 -5.12 -3.36 -5.70
C GLY A 97 -4.79 -4.33 -6.83
N PHE A 98 -3.50 -4.67 -6.97
CA PHE A 98 -3.04 -5.64 -7.96
C PHE A 98 -2.03 -6.61 -7.33
N GLY A 99 -2.16 -7.90 -7.64
CA GLY A 99 -1.36 -8.96 -7.06
C GLY A 99 -1.94 -9.46 -5.73
N SER A 100 -1.57 -10.69 -5.37
CA SER A 100 -1.95 -11.27 -4.08
C SER A 100 -0.91 -10.94 -3.01
N ARG A 101 -1.36 -10.55 -1.81
CA ARG A 101 -0.48 -10.36 -0.65
C ARG A 101 0.16 -11.68 -0.21
N TYR A 102 -0.53 -12.80 -0.45
CA TYR A 102 -0.06 -14.14 -0.16
C TYR A 102 -0.05 -14.99 -1.43
N PRO A 103 0.93 -15.88 -1.64
CA PRO A 103 0.83 -16.89 -2.69
C PRO A 103 -0.50 -17.65 -2.63
N GLU A 104 -0.97 -18.17 -3.77
CA GLU A 104 -2.18 -19.00 -3.79
C GLU A 104 -2.04 -20.18 -2.81
N GLY A 105 -3.10 -20.45 -2.05
CA GLY A 105 -3.09 -21.46 -0.99
C GLY A 105 -2.46 -21.02 0.34
N MET A 106 -1.90 -19.81 0.43
CA MET A 106 -1.25 -19.30 1.65
C MET A 106 -2.03 -18.15 2.33
N ASN A 107 -3.32 -17.99 1.98
CA ASN A 107 -4.17 -16.99 2.62
C ASN A 107 -4.41 -17.41 4.09
N PRO A 108 -4.04 -16.59 5.09
CA PRO A 108 -4.28 -16.92 6.49
C PRO A 108 -5.77 -17.12 6.78
N ASP A 109 -6.07 -18.19 7.50
CA ASP A 109 -7.42 -18.51 7.97
C ASP A 109 -7.63 -17.76 9.29
N TRP A 110 -8.22 -16.56 9.21
CA TRP A 110 -8.55 -15.75 10.39
C TRP A 110 -9.93 -16.20 10.92
N LYS A 111 -9.97 -17.34 11.62
CA LYS A 111 -11.14 -17.76 12.40
C LYS A 111 -11.08 -17.28 13.83
#